data_AF-A0A7I7SD92-F1
#
_entry.id   AF-A0A7I7SD92-F1
#
_cell.length_a   1.000
_cell.length_b   1.000
_cell.length_c   1.000
_cell.angle_alpha   90.00
_cell.angle_beta   90.00
_cell.angle_gamma   90.00
#
_symmetry.space_group_name_H-M   'P 1'
#
loop_
_entity.id
_entity.type
_entity.pdbx_description
1 polymer ?
#
loop_
_entity_poly.entity_id
_entity_poly.type
_entity_poly.pdbx_seq_one_letter_code
_entity_poly.pdbx_strand_id
1 'polypeptide(L)' 'MATISKTTFTFTVLHRSDDPPADLGVAIHEADHGNAVGLETSRETVAVPDAAVADELRALGNDGEFFGDSINGGR' A
#
# COMPACT_ATOMS: atom_id res chain seq x y z
N MET A 1 -22.67 -6.89 -0.77
CA MET A 1 -21.46 -6.72 0.07
C MET A 1 -20.43 -5.97 -0.75
N ALA A 2 -19.75 -4.99 -0.15
CA ALA A 2 -18.77 -4.17 -0.85
C ALA A 2 -17.46 -4.96 -0.97
N THR A 3 -17.08 -5.32 -2.19
CA THR A 3 -15.85 -6.07 -2.44
C THR A 3 -14.64 -5.15 -2.24
N ILE A 4 -13.81 -5.42 -1.24
CA ILE A 4 -12.59 -4.65 -1.01
C ILE A 4 -11.57 -5.03 -2.10
N SER A 5 -10.95 -4.02 -2.70
CA SER A 5 -9.88 -4.22 -3.67
C SER A 5 -8.55 -3.94 -2.99
N LYS A 6 -7.68 -4.96 -2.96
CA LYS A 6 -6.29 -4.81 -2.52
C LYS A 6 -5.44 -4.50 -3.73
N THR A 7 -4.79 -3.33 -3.71
CA THR A 7 -3.81 -2.95 -4.72
C THR A 7 -2.43 -2.90 -4.08
N THR A 8 -1.48 -3.62 -4.66
CA THR A 8 -0.07 -3.64 -4.23
C THR A 8 0.78 -3.01 -5.32
N PHE A 9 1.64 -2.08 -4.93
CA PHE A 9 2.63 -1.45 -5.80
C PHE A 9 4.02 -1.87 -5.36
N THR A 10 4.89 -2.20 -6.31
CA THR A 10 6.32 -2.33 -6.05
C THR A 10 7.03 -1.15 -6.68
N PHE A 11 7.83 -0.45 -5.88
CA PHE A 11 8.61 0.68 -6.33
C PHE A 11 10.10 0.36 -6.16
N THR A 12 10.89 0.59 -7.20
CA THR A 12 12.35 0.45 -7.17
C THR A 12 12.97 1.82 -7.30
N VAL A 13 13.92 2.14 -6.42
CA VAL A 13 14.61 3.44 -6.41
C VAL A 13 16.12 3.21 -6.44
N LEU A 14 16.80 3.97 -7.29
CA LEU A 14 18.25 4.07 -7.27
C LEU A 14 18.66 5.30 -6.47
N HIS A 15 19.47 5.08 -5.44
CA HIS A 15 20.08 6.14 -4.63
C HIS A 15 21.59 5.93 -4.57
N ARG A 16 22.33 6.96 -4.14
CA ARG A 16 23.77 6.82 -3.95
C ARG A 16 24.04 5.94 -2.73
N SER A 17 25.08 5.11 -2.82
CA SER A 17 25.42 4.15 -1.76
C SER A 17 25.91 4.80 -0.47
N ASP A 18 26.35 6.06 -0.53
CA ASP A 18 26.75 6.89 0.60
C ASP A 18 25.58 7.63 1.26
N ASP A 19 24.42 7.68 0.61
CA ASP A 19 23.19 8.22 1.18
C ASP A 19 22.42 7.12 1.92
N PRO A 20 21.85 7.42 3.11
CA PRO A 20 20.99 6.46 3.80
C PRO A 20 19.76 6.15 2.93
N PRO A 21 19.25 4.90 2.98
CA PRO A 21 18.04 4.55 2.25
C PRO A 21 16.88 5.43 2.71
N ALA A 22 16.26 6.13 1.77
CA ALA A 22 15.09 6.97 2.03
C ALA A 22 13.89 6.12 2.46
N ASP A 23 13.05 6.67 3.35
CA ASP A 23 11.71 6.15 3.57
C ASP A 23 10.94 6.12 2.23
N LEU A 24 10.07 5.13 2.04
CA LEU A 24 9.26 4.98 0.83
C LEU A 24 8.52 6.28 0.44
N GLY A 25 7.95 7.00 1.40
CA GLY A 25 7.25 8.25 1.14
C GLY A 25 8.18 9.34 0.60
N VAL A 26 9.40 9.43 1.13
CA VAL A 26 10.42 10.37 0.65
C VAL A 26 10.91 9.95 -0.74
N ALA A 27 11.16 8.66 -0.94
CA ALA A 27 11.66 8.13 -2.20
C ALA A 27 10.67 8.32 -3.36
N ILE A 28 9.36 8.17 -3.10
CA ILE A 28 8.30 8.48 -4.07
C ILE A 28 8.26 9.98 -4.36
N HIS A 29 8.28 10.82 -3.32
CA HIS A 29 8.25 12.28 -3.48
C HIS A 29 9.44 12.82 -4.29
N GLU A 30 10.64 12.31 -4.03
CA GLU A 30 11.85 12.67 -4.77
C GLU A 30 11.80 12.18 -6.22
N ALA A 31 11.25 10.99 -6.49
CA ALA A 31 11.05 10.49 -7.84
C ALA A 31 10.05 11.35 -8.63
N ASP A 32 8.92 11.72 -8.03
CA ASP A 32 7.90 12.59 -8.66
C ASP A 32 8.42 13.99 -9.00
N HIS A 33 9.42 14.47 -8.26
CA HIS A 33 10.06 15.77 -8.49
C HIS A 33 11.35 15.70 -9.33
N GLY A 34 11.68 14.52 -9.86
CA GLY A 34 12.86 14.31 -10.70
C GLY A 34 14.20 14.40 -9.95
N ASN A 35 14.16 14.32 -8.62
CA ASN A 35 15.34 14.37 -7.74
C ASN A 35 15.92 12.97 -7.46
N ALA A 36 15.15 11.91 -7.73
CA ALA A 36 15.59 10.52 -7.67
C ALA A 36 15.14 9.74 -8.91
N VAL A 37 15.80 8.62 -9.21
CA VAL A 37 15.34 7.68 -10.25
C VAL A 37 14.53 6.59 -9.56
N GLY A 38 13.21 6.76 -9.58
CA GLY A 38 12.24 5.77 -9.10
C GLY A 38 11.36 5.27 -10.24
N LEU A 39 10.98 4.00 -10.19
CA LEU A 39 10.04 3.41 -11.15
C LEU A 39 9.08 2.46 -10.43
N GLU A 40 7.78 2.59 -10.72
CA GLU A 40 6.79 1.55 -10.41
C GLU A 40 7.13 0.33 -11.27
N THR A 41 7.62 -0.73 -10.63
CA THR A 41 8.06 -1.94 -11.33
C THR A 41 6.93 -2.96 -11.45
N SER A 42 5.91 -2.89 -10.60
CA SER A 42 4.71 -3.72 -10.72
C SER A 42 3.51 -3.10 -10.00
N ARG A 43 2.33 -3.48 -10.49
CA ARG A 43 1.03 -3.18 -9.90
C ARG A 43 0.14 -4.39 -10.02
N GLU A 44 -0.43 -4.82 -8.91
CA GLU A 44 -1.38 -5.91 -8.85
C GLU A 44 -2.62 -5.48 -8.06
N THR A 45 -3.80 -5.68 -8.63
CA THR A 45 -5.08 -5.44 -7.96
C THR A 45 -5.88 -6.72 -7.91
N VAL A 46 -6.24 -7.14 -6.71
CA VAL A 46 -7.05 -8.34 -6.45
C VAL A 46 -8.24 -8.03 -5.57
N ALA A 47 -9.35 -8.72 -5.81
CA ALA A 47 -10.49 -8.68 -4.90
C ALA A 47 -10.13 -9.45 -3.62
N VAL A 48 -10.35 -8.83 -2.46
CA VAL A 48 -10.23 -9.48 -1.16
C VAL A 48 -11.59 -10.04 -0.78
N PRO A 49 -11.73 -11.37 -0.57
CA PRO A 49 -12.96 -11.95 -0.07
C PRO A 49 -13.28 -11.42 1.33
N ASP A 50 -14.56 -11.15 1.62
CA ASP A 50 -15.01 -10.58 2.90
C ASP A 50 -14.44 -11.32 4.13
N ALA A 51 -14.36 -12.65 4.06
CA ALA A 51 -13.82 -13.50 5.14
C ALA A 51 -12.31 -13.28 5.42
N ALA A 52 -11.55 -12.78 4.44
CA ALA A 52 -10.11 -12.54 4.55
C ALA A 52 -9.75 -11.08 4.86
N VAL A 53 -10.71 -10.17 4.77
CA VAL A 53 -10.50 -8.72 4.96
C VAL A 53 -9.89 -8.40 6.32
N ALA A 54 -10.42 -8.98 7.39
CA ALA A 54 -9.92 -8.70 8.75
C ALA A 54 -8.46 -9.13 8.94
N ASP A 55 -8.05 -10.25 8.33
CA ASP A 55 -6.68 -10.73 8.41
C ASP A 55 -5.73 -9.88 7.57
N GLU A 56 -6.16 -9.42 6.39
CA GLU A 56 -5.42 -8.47 5.56
C GLU A 56 -5.21 -7.13 6.27
N LEU A 57 -6.24 -6.59 6.92
CA LEU A 57 -6.13 -5.35 7.70
C LEU A 57 -5.16 -5.50 8.87
N ARG A 58 -5.25 -6.60 9.62
CA ARG A 58 -4.32 -6.91 10.71
C ARG A 58 -2.88 -7.02 10.19
N ALA A 59 -2.67 -7.66 9.04
CA ALA A 59 -1.33 -7.77 8.43
C ALA A 59 -0.75 -6.41 8.02
N LEU A 60 -1.61 -5.44 7.66
CA LEU A 60 -1.25 -4.05 7.39
C LEU A 60 -1.13 -3.18 8.65
N GLY A 61 -1.35 -3.76 9.85
CA GLY A 61 -1.35 -3.02 11.11
C GLY A 61 -2.52 -2.04 11.25
N ASN A 62 -3.60 -2.26 10.50
CA ASN A 62 -4.79 -1.43 10.48
C ASN A 62 -5.96 -2.19 11.14
N ASP A 63 -6.77 -1.50 11.93
CA ASP A 63 -7.93 -2.08 12.63
C ASP A 63 -9.22 -2.03 11.79
N GLY A 64 -9.16 -1.42 10.60
CA GLY A 64 -10.28 -1.32 9.69
C GLY A 64 -11.23 -0.16 9.96
N GLU A 65 -10.94 0.71 10.93
CA GLU A 65 -11.78 1.87 11.26
C GLU A 65 -12.10 2.72 10.01
N PHE A 66 -11.12 2.82 9.10
CA PHE A 66 -11.24 3.51 7.81
C PHE A 66 -12.42 3.06 6.95
N PHE A 67 -12.81 1.78 7.02
CA PHE A 67 -13.90 1.24 6.21
C PHE A 67 -15.28 1.38 6.87
N GLY A 68 -15.34 1.87 8.12
CA GLY A 68 -16.57 1.99 8.91
C GLY A 68 -17.29 0.67 9.17
N ASP A 69 -18.49 0.76 9.79
CA ASP A 69 -19.40 -0.37 10.13
C ASP A 69 -19.80 -1.28 8.95
N SER A 70 -19.30 -1.01 7.73
CA SER A 70 -19.67 -1.73 6.51
C SER A 70 -18.98 -3.10 6.35
N ILE A 71 -17.89 -3.38 7.07
CA ILE A 71 -17.19 -4.68 7.05
C ILE A 71 -17.64 -5.59 8.20
N ASN A 72 -17.85 -5.02 9.38
CA ASN A 72 -18.32 -5.76 10.55
C ASN A 72 -19.84 -5.86 10.50
N GLY A 73 -20.39 -6.86 9.82
CA GLY A 73 -21.84 -7.08 9.68
C GLY A 73 -22.63 -7.06 10.99
N GLY A 74 -23.01 -5.85 11.42
CA GLY A 74 -23.75 -5.56 12.64
C GLY A 74 -25.04 -4.81 12.31
N ARG A 75 -26.01 -5.57 11.76
CA ARG A 75 -27.41 -5.20 11.42
C ARG A 75 -27.66 -4.46 10.12
#